data_AF-S0DQ07-F1
#
_entry.id   AF-S0DQ07-F1
#
_cell.length_a   1.000
_cell.length_b   1.000
_cell.length_c   1.000
_cell.angle_alpha   90.00
_cell.angle_beta   90.00
_cell.angle_gamma   90.00
#
_symmetry.space_group_name_H-M   'P 1'
#
loop_
_entity.id
_entity.type
_entity.pdbx_description
1 polymer ?
#
loop_
_entity_poly.entity_id
_entity_poly.type
_entity_poly.pdbx_seq_one_letter_code
_entity_poly.pdbx_strand_id
1 'polypeptide(L)'
;MADAQKAASSPQTLASENSHEIQLRYEISASTFKILRQIKSKPDARDILRNACSATEFKSFPMKKEETAFFRAINDNTGIPYQVKEFISQPWHKVYLLVQIDLLKTGWPNKLSGPSRKDLTKELARMYKLLDHVLRCLVDILGERGDGKGVYIALEVLRCVKAGVWEGSDSQLLQIEGIGQAKKAKLVKANIKNIKQLSTVEFYNIERILSRNPPFGQTILHKVAGFPRLTLDFEIIGPYIPDATANSKSIVPHEDNRPVTDTTKPSQPLWIARAVLGFDNEKLPHWRGRTPWLTLLVQGDDGRLVWFWRGSAKKVVDKKEIIIGLGAKRDEKLQVSFACEEIVGTLIKKDIRVSV
;
A
#
# COMPACT_ATOMS: atom_id res chain seq x y z
N MET A 1 18.93 -15.57 43.24
CA MET A 1 18.74 -15.10 41.84
C MET A 1 17.26 -15.17 41.58
N ALA A 2 16.61 -14.02 41.42
CA ALA A 2 15.16 -13.92 41.34
C ALA A 2 14.71 -14.20 39.90
N ASP A 3 13.91 -15.25 39.73
CA ASP A 3 13.16 -15.51 38.50
C ASP A 3 12.03 -14.49 38.38
N ALA A 4 12.15 -13.59 37.42
CA ALA A 4 11.10 -12.66 37.05
C ALA A 4 10.03 -13.41 36.25
N GLN A 5 8.95 -13.81 36.92
CA GLN A 5 7.69 -14.20 36.29
C GLN A 5 7.19 -13.05 35.40
N LYS A 6 7.27 -13.25 34.08
CA LYS A 6 6.75 -12.32 33.07
C LYS A 6 5.21 -12.38 33.12
N ALA A 7 4.61 -11.45 33.87
CA ALA A 7 3.16 -11.27 33.92
C ALA A 7 2.61 -11.04 32.51
N ALA A 8 1.50 -11.70 32.16
CA ALA A 8 0.80 -11.46 30.91
C ALA A 8 0.40 -9.97 30.83
N SER A 9 0.90 -9.26 29.82
CA SER A 9 0.66 -7.83 29.65
C SER A 9 -0.82 -7.57 29.33
N SER A 10 -1.39 -6.54 29.96
CA SER A 10 -2.77 -6.16 29.71
C SER A 10 -2.96 -5.70 28.25
N PRO A 11 -4.18 -5.78 27.66
CA PRO A 11 -4.41 -5.36 26.27
C PRO A 11 -4.02 -3.91 25.98
N GLN A 12 -4.14 -3.03 26.98
CA GLN A 12 -3.73 -1.62 26.89
C GLN A 12 -2.21 -1.47 26.91
N THR A 13 -1.51 -2.27 27.72
CA THR A 13 -0.04 -2.31 27.76
C THR A 13 0.52 -2.82 26.43
N LEU A 14 -0.03 -3.91 25.89
CA LEU A 14 0.39 -4.49 24.61
C LEU A 14 0.15 -3.52 23.42
N ALA A 15 -0.99 -2.82 23.40
CA ALA A 15 -1.26 -1.78 22.40
C ALA A 15 -0.32 -0.57 22.53
N SER A 16 0.10 -0.22 23.74
CA SER A 16 1.07 0.86 23.95
C SER A 16 2.50 0.47 23.52
N GLU A 17 2.89 -0.79 23.75
CA GLU A 17 4.19 -1.35 23.34
C GLU A 17 4.30 -1.44 21.80
N ASN A 18 3.28 -1.99 21.14
CA ASN A 18 3.22 -2.07 19.68
C ASN A 18 3.28 -0.67 19.04
N SER A 19 2.55 0.29 19.60
CA SER A 19 2.53 1.67 19.09
C SER A 19 3.91 2.33 19.22
N HIS A 20 4.67 2.05 20.27
CA HIS A 20 6.03 2.58 20.42
C HIS A 20 7.01 1.90 19.46
N GLU A 21 6.87 0.59 19.25
CA GLU A 21 7.70 -0.16 18.28
C GLU A 21 7.51 0.36 16.85
N ILE A 22 6.26 0.64 16.44
CA ILE A 22 5.97 1.21 15.12
C ILE A 22 6.69 2.56 14.95
N GLN A 23 6.62 3.44 15.96
CA GLN A 23 7.27 4.74 15.89
C GLN A 23 8.79 4.61 15.69
N LEU A 24 9.44 3.76 16.50
CA LEU A 24 10.89 3.55 16.42
C LEU A 24 11.32 2.94 15.08
N ARG A 25 10.55 1.97 14.55
CA ARG A 25 10.84 1.28 13.29
C ARG A 25 10.96 2.23 12.10
N TYR A 26 10.16 3.29 12.06
CA TYR A 26 10.14 4.24 10.94
C TYR A 26 10.91 5.54 11.22
N GLU A 27 11.53 5.65 12.39
CA GLU A 27 12.34 6.81 12.81
C GLU A 27 11.58 8.15 12.66
N ILE A 28 10.26 8.13 12.89
CA ILE A 28 9.43 9.34 12.79
C ILE A 28 9.30 10.07 14.13
N SER A 29 9.16 11.39 14.08
CA SER A 29 9.06 12.21 15.29
C SER A 29 7.79 11.87 16.09
N ALA A 30 7.85 12.03 17.42
CA ALA A 30 6.68 11.82 18.28
C ALA A 30 5.50 12.74 17.91
N SER A 31 5.81 13.95 17.42
CA SER A 31 4.79 14.89 16.95
C SER A 31 4.10 14.38 15.69
N THR A 32 4.85 13.86 14.72
CA THR A 32 4.30 13.24 13.52
C THR A 32 3.48 12.00 13.86
N PHE A 33 4.01 11.13 14.72
CA PHE A 33 3.31 9.92 15.14
C PHE A 33 1.96 10.24 15.82
N LYS A 34 1.91 11.28 16.66
CA LYS A 34 0.66 11.79 17.25
C LYS A 34 -0.34 12.27 16.19
N ILE A 35 0.12 13.00 15.17
CA ILE A 35 -0.74 13.45 14.04
C ILE A 35 -1.30 12.25 13.28
N LEU A 36 -0.45 11.29 12.90
CA LEU A 36 -0.88 10.10 12.17
C LEU A 36 -1.89 9.27 12.98
N ARG A 37 -1.72 9.21 14.31
CA ARG A 37 -2.68 8.56 15.20
C ARG A 37 -4.03 9.26 15.29
N GLN A 38 -4.17 10.51 14.87
CA GLN A 38 -5.45 11.22 14.90
C GLN A 38 -6.28 11.02 13.63
N ILE A 39 -5.76 10.28 12.64
CA ILE A 39 -6.53 9.98 11.44
C ILE A 39 -7.83 9.27 11.79
N LYS A 40 -8.93 9.69 11.16
CA LYS A 40 -10.24 9.05 11.31
C LYS A 40 -10.21 7.63 10.77
N SER A 41 -11.10 6.78 11.28
CA SER A 41 -11.30 5.44 10.73
C SER A 41 -11.84 5.49 9.29
N LYS A 42 -11.50 4.48 8.49
CA LYS A 42 -11.93 4.33 7.10
C LYS A 42 -11.63 5.57 6.24
N PRO A 43 -10.40 6.13 6.30
CA PRO A 43 -10.04 7.34 5.56
C PRO A 43 -10.15 7.14 4.05
N ASP A 44 -10.42 8.23 3.32
CA ASP A 44 -10.28 8.25 1.87
C ASP A 44 -8.82 8.56 1.45
N ALA A 45 -8.50 8.44 0.16
CA ALA A 45 -7.14 8.64 -0.34
C ALA A 45 -6.64 10.09 -0.13
N ARG A 46 -7.56 11.07 -0.13
CA ARG A 46 -7.25 12.47 0.17
C ARG A 46 -6.84 12.63 1.63
N ASP A 47 -7.56 11.99 2.55
CA ASP A 47 -7.27 12.01 3.98
C ASP A 47 -5.89 11.41 4.26
N ILE A 48 -5.59 10.23 3.68
CA ILE A 48 -4.28 9.59 3.81
C ILE A 48 -3.17 10.52 3.33
N LEU A 49 -3.25 11.03 2.10
CA LEU A 49 -2.20 11.86 1.53
C LEU A 49 -2.02 13.16 2.32
N ARG A 50 -3.13 13.81 2.73
CA ARG A 50 -3.08 15.05 3.51
C ARG A 50 -2.44 14.82 4.87
N ASN A 51 -2.83 13.76 5.60
CA ASN A 51 -2.24 13.44 6.90
C ASN A 51 -0.75 13.13 6.78
N ALA A 52 -0.36 12.34 5.78
CA ALA A 52 1.05 12.03 5.54
C ALA A 52 1.86 13.30 5.22
N CYS A 53 1.38 14.19 4.34
CA CYS A 53 2.07 15.44 4.03
C CYS A 53 2.11 16.44 5.21
N SER A 54 1.28 16.26 6.24
CA SER A 54 1.25 17.11 7.45
C SER A 54 2.31 16.72 8.49
N ALA A 55 3.14 15.71 8.19
CA ALA A 55 4.25 15.28 9.03
C ALA A 55 5.25 16.42 9.30
N THR A 56 5.75 16.47 10.54
CA THR A 56 6.62 17.56 11.01
C THR A 56 8.00 17.59 10.33
N GLU A 57 8.44 16.46 9.79
CA GLU A 57 9.64 16.30 8.98
C GLU A 57 9.63 17.24 7.76
N PHE A 58 8.45 17.55 7.23
CA PHE A 58 8.30 18.45 6.08
C PHE A 58 8.46 19.93 6.41
N LYS A 59 8.55 20.33 7.69
CA LYS A 59 8.90 21.71 8.07
C LYS A 59 10.29 22.13 7.54
N SER A 60 11.14 21.17 7.19
CA SER A 60 12.43 21.37 6.51
C SER A 60 12.31 21.91 5.07
N PHE A 61 11.10 21.94 4.49
CA PHE A 61 10.82 22.50 3.16
C PHE A 61 9.86 23.68 3.26
N PRO A 62 10.31 24.85 3.77
CA PRO A 62 9.45 26.02 3.85
C PRO A 62 9.02 26.51 2.46
N MET A 63 7.86 27.17 2.43
CA MET A 63 7.35 27.84 1.24
C MET A 63 8.18 29.11 0.97
N LYS A 64 8.81 29.22 -0.21
CA LYS A 64 9.54 30.43 -0.60
C LYS A 64 8.58 31.42 -1.28
N LYS A 65 8.79 32.72 -1.09
CA LYS A 65 7.92 33.76 -1.66
C LYS A 65 7.77 33.63 -3.18
N GLU A 66 8.87 33.36 -3.87
CA GLU A 66 8.94 33.12 -5.31
C GLU A 66 8.17 31.88 -5.81
N GLU A 67 7.87 30.92 -4.94
CA GLU A 67 7.12 29.70 -5.27
C GLU A 67 5.59 29.89 -5.15
N THR A 68 5.14 30.99 -4.51
CA THR A 68 3.72 31.19 -4.18
C THR A 68 2.81 31.14 -5.42
N ALA A 69 3.18 31.86 -6.48
CA ALA A 69 2.40 31.88 -7.72
C ALA A 69 2.38 30.51 -8.41
N PHE A 70 3.47 29.75 -8.29
CA PHE A 70 3.58 28.40 -8.82
C PHE A 70 2.64 27.42 -8.11
N PHE A 71 2.61 27.42 -6.77
CA PHE A 71 1.73 26.53 -6.03
C PHE A 71 0.25 26.88 -6.15
N ARG A 72 -0.09 28.17 -6.25
CA ARG A 72 -1.46 28.58 -6.62
C ARG A 72 -1.84 28.06 -8.01
N ALA A 73 -0.94 28.21 -9.00
CA ALA A 73 -1.19 27.69 -10.33
C ALA A 73 -1.37 26.17 -10.38
N ILE A 74 -0.64 25.41 -9.55
CA ILE A 74 -0.88 23.97 -9.40
C ILE A 74 -2.30 23.73 -8.88
N ASN A 75 -2.67 24.38 -7.78
CA ASN A 75 -3.95 24.16 -7.11
C ASN A 75 -5.14 24.46 -8.02
N ASP A 76 -5.06 25.54 -8.81
CA ASP A 76 -6.22 26.09 -9.50
C ASP A 76 -6.32 25.60 -10.96
N ASN A 77 -5.19 25.32 -11.63
CA ASN A 77 -5.14 25.21 -13.10
C ASN A 77 -4.58 23.90 -13.66
N THR A 78 -4.28 22.89 -12.83
CA THR A 78 -3.64 21.65 -13.31
C THR A 78 -4.51 20.40 -13.25
N GLY A 79 -5.72 20.48 -12.66
CA GLY A 79 -6.61 19.34 -12.51
C GLY A 79 -6.10 18.29 -11.52
N ILE A 80 -5.31 18.69 -10.52
CA ILE A 80 -4.94 17.78 -9.42
C ILE A 80 -6.19 17.25 -8.71
N PRO A 81 -6.18 15.99 -8.23
CA PRO A 81 -7.35 15.40 -7.59
C PRO A 81 -7.82 16.14 -6.33
N TYR A 82 -6.88 16.66 -5.54
CA TYR A 82 -7.15 17.20 -4.21
C TYR A 82 -6.61 18.63 -4.02
N GLN A 83 -7.52 19.59 -4.14
CA GLN A 83 -7.22 21.00 -3.96
C GLN A 83 -7.14 21.39 -2.48
N VAL A 84 -6.27 22.36 -2.19
CA VAL A 84 -6.19 23.08 -0.93
C VAL A 84 -7.17 24.25 -0.98
N LYS A 85 -8.06 24.33 0.02
CA LYS A 85 -9.09 25.38 0.12
C LYS A 85 -8.63 26.61 0.91
N GLU A 86 -7.62 26.44 1.74
CA GLU A 86 -7.06 27.50 2.58
C GLU A 86 -5.90 28.23 1.89
N PHE A 87 -5.40 29.28 2.54
CA PHE A 87 -4.27 30.04 2.01
C PHE A 87 -3.00 29.18 1.92
N ILE A 88 -2.47 29.04 0.71
CA ILE A 88 -1.28 28.22 0.42
C ILE A 88 -0.02 28.91 0.95
N SER A 89 0.37 28.58 2.18
CA SER A 89 1.61 29.08 2.81
C SER A 89 2.40 28.03 3.58
N GLN A 90 1.74 26.99 4.08
CA GLN A 90 2.35 26.00 4.95
C GLN A 90 3.25 25.00 4.20
N PRO A 91 4.31 24.48 4.85
CA PRO A 91 5.16 23.44 4.28
C PRO A 91 4.40 22.19 3.81
N TRP A 92 3.35 21.79 4.53
CA TRP A 92 2.53 20.63 4.13
C TRP A 92 1.79 20.89 2.81
N HIS A 93 1.35 22.12 2.52
CA HIS A 93 0.77 22.47 1.22
C HIS A 93 1.77 22.30 0.08
N LYS A 94 3.02 22.71 0.30
CA LYS A 94 4.11 22.57 -0.68
C LYS A 94 4.25 21.12 -1.11
N VAL A 95 4.40 20.21 -0.15
CA VAL A 95 4.55 18.77 -0.40
C VAL A 95 3.29 18.19 -1.04
N TYR A 96 2.13 18.51 -0.47
CA TYR A 96 0.83 17.99 -0.90
C TYR A 96 0.50 18.35 -2.36
N LEU A 97 0.74 19.59 -2.77
CA LEU A 97 0.50 20.03 -4.15
C LEU A 97 1.58 19.49 -5.10
N LEU A 98 2.85 19.49 -4.68
CA LEU A 98 3.97 19.09 -5.54
C LEU A 98 3.94 17.58 -5.88
N VAL A 99 3.59 16.74 -4.91
CA VAL A 99 3.43 15.30 -5.13
C VAL A 99 2.28 15.04 -6.11
N GLN A 100 1.13 15.69 -5.92
CA GLN A 100 -0.02 15.48 -6.81
C GLN A 100 0.27 15.85 -8.26
N ILE A 101 0.88 17.01 -8.52
CA ILE A 101 1.24 17.40 -9.90
C ILE A 101 2.33 16.50 -10.49
N ASP A 102 3.26 16.01 -9.67
CA ASP A 102 4.27 15.05 -10.14
C ASP A 102 3.62 13.72 -10.53
N LEU A 103 2.66 13.21 -9.76
CA LEU A 103 1.92 11.98 -10.07
C LEU A 103 1.03 12.10 -11.34
N LEU A 104 0.59 13.30 -11.70
CA LEU A 104 -0.11 13.55 -12.97
C LEU A 104 0.82 13.44 -14.19
N LYS A 105 2.13 13.69 -14.02
CA LYS A 105 3.15 13.70 -15.08
C LYS A 105 2.82 14.65 -16.25
N THR A 106 1.97 15.65 -16.05
CA THR A 106 1.58 16.64 -17.09
C THR A 106 2.59 17.78 -17.23
N GLY A 107 3.61 17.82 -16.37
CA GLY A 107 4.61 18.88 -16.34
C GLY A 107 4.26 20.00 -15.36
N TRP A 108 5.24 20.85 -15.08
CA TRP A 108 5.10 21.92 -14.09
C TRP A 108 4.66 23.23 -14.74
N PRO A 109 3.74 24.01 -14.12
CA PRO A 109 3.41 25.35 -14.58
C PRO A 109 4.66 26.22 -14.81
N ASN A 110 4.62 27.07 -15.84
CA ASN A 110 5.70 28.00 -16.15
C ASN A 110 5.62 29.27 -15.28
N LYS A 111 5.76 29.08 -13.97
CA LYS A 111 5.66 30.13 -12.94
C LYS A 111 6.87 30.11 -11.99
N LEU A 112 7.96 29.46 -12.40
CA LEU A 112 9.22 29.39 -11.65
C LEU A 112 10.38 29.77 -12.57
N SER A 113 11.42 30.38 -11.99
CA SER A 113 12.70 30.55 -12.66
C SER A 113 13.37 29.18 -12.92
N GLY A 114 14.30 29.14 -13.87
CA GLY A 114 15.10 27.93 -14.14
C GLY A 114 15.84 27.40 -12.89
N PRO A 115 16.57 28.24 -12.14
CA PRO A 115 17.20 27.85 -10.88
C PRO A 115 16.20 27.34 -9.83
N SER A 116 15.12 28.08 -9.54
CA SER A 116 14.13 27.69 -8.54
C SER A 116 13.46 26.35 -8.89
N ARG A 117 13.23 26.09 -10.19
CA ARG A 117 12.71 24.80 -10.67
C ARG A 117 13.68 23.64 -10.40
N LYS A 118 14.98 23.83 -10.65
CA LYS A 118 16.01 22.81 -10.38
C LYS A 118 16.11 22.50 -8.89
N ASP A 119 16.07 23.52 -8.04
CA ASP A 119 16.15 23.34 -6.59
C ASP A 119 14.91 22.65 -6.04
N LEU A 120 13.72 23.04 -6.50
CA LEU A 120 12.47 22.38 -6.10
C LEU A 120 12.41 20.91 -6.57
N THR A 121 13.03 20.58 -7.71
CA THR A 121 13.15 19.19 -8.17
C THR A 121 14.02 18.35 -7.23
N LYS A 122 15.13 18.93 -6.72
CA LYS A 122 15.98 18.27 -5.71
C LYS A 122 15.26 18.13 -4.37
N GLU A 123 14.48 19.13 -3.97
CA GLU A 123 13.60 19.05 -2.79
C GLU A 123 12.57 17.94 -2.94
N LEU A 124 11.89 17.84 -4.08
CA LEU A 124 10.89 16.81 -4.35
C LEU A 124 11.45 15.38 -4.16
N ALA A 125 12.65 15.11 -4.66
CA ALA A 125 13.30 13.80 -4.46
C ALA A 125 13.51 13.46 -2.97
N ARG A 126 13.81 14.46 -2.12
CA ARG A 126 13.91 14.29 -0.66
C ARG A 126 12.53 14.12 -0.01
N MET A 127 11.54 14.88 -0.47
CA MET A 127 10.16 14.77 -0.01
C MET A 127 9.58 13.37 -0.23
N TYR A 128 9.84 12.75 -1.40
CA TYR A 128 9.40 11.39 -1.70
C TYR A 128 9.97 10.34 -0.74
N LYS A 129 11.24 10.47 -0.33
CA LYS A 129 11.85 9.54 0.65
C LYS A 129 11.17 9.63 2.02
N LEU A 130 10.94 10.86 2.50
CA LEU A 130 10.23 11.08 3.77
C LEU A 130 8.77 10.61 3.68
N LEU A 131 8.10 10.88 2.55
CA LEU A 131 6.72 10.47 2.34
C LEU A 131 6.56 8.95 2.32
N ASP A 132 7.50 8.20 1.73
CA ASP A 132 7.52 6.73 1.80
C ASP A 132 7.58 6.23 3.24
N HIS A 133 8.45 6.80 4.08
CA HIS A 133 8.57 6.42 5.49
C HIS A 133 7.28 6.74 6.27
N VAL A 134 6.73 7.94 6.09
CA VAL A 134 5.50 8.38 6.77
C VAL A 134 4.30 7.53 6.35
N LEU A 135 4.15 7.21 5.06
CA LEU A 135 3.05 6.38 4.58
C LEU A 135 3.14 4.94 5.09
N ARG A 136 4.35 4.35 5.13
CA ARG A 136 4.54 3.01 5.71
C ARG A 136 4.22 2.97 7.20
N CYS A 137 4.62 4.01 7.94
CA CYS A 137 4.24 4.14 9.34
C CYS A 137 2.72 4.25 9.51
N LEU A 138 2.04 5.04 8.66
CA LEU A 138 0.59 5.18 8.68
C LEU A 138 -0.12 3.85 8.37
N VAL A 139 0.40 3.04 7.43
CA VAL A 139 -0.10 1.68 7.16
C VAL A 139 -0.05 0.81 8.42
N ASP A 140 1.09 0.79 9.12
CA ASP A 140 1.25 -0.02 10.34
C ASP A 140 0.34 0.48 11.48
N ILE A 141 0.18 1.81 11.65
CA ILE A 141 -0.76 2.41 12.62
C ILE A 141 -2.21 2.00 12.32
N LEU A 142 -2.62 2.01 11.06
CA LEU A 142 -3.97 1.59 10.66
C LEU A 142 -4.16 0.07 10.82
N GLY A 143 -3.11 -0.71 10.56
CA GLY A 143 -3.10 -2.15 10.80
C GLY A 143 -3.27 -2.50 12.28
N GLU A 144 -2.53 -1.84 13.16
CA GLU A 144 -2.65 -1.99 14.62
C GLU A 144 -4.07 -1.71 15.13
N ARG A 145 -4.75 -0.72 14.52
CA ARG A 145 -6.15 -0.37 14.86
C ARG A 145 -7.19 -1.34 14.34
N GLY A 146 -6.80 -2.28 13.50
CA GLY A 146 -7.72 -3.13 12.78
C GLY A 146 -8.56 -2.38 11.73
N ASP A 147 -8.07 -1.26 11.19
CA ASP A 147 -8.76 -0.50 10.14
C ASP A 147 -8.36 -1.01 8.75
N GLY A 148 -9.00 -2.10 8.31
CA GLY A 148 -8.69 -2.78 7.05
C GLY A 148 -8.89 -1.87 5.84
N LYS A 149 -9.99 -1.10 5.81
CA LYS A 149 -10.23 -0.11 4.75
C LYS A 149 -9.17 0.98 4.75
N GLY A 150 -8.75 1.45 5.92
CA GLY A 150 -7.63 2.39 6.04
C GLY A 150 -6.33 1.83 5.49
N VAL A 151 -5.96 0.59 5.86
CA VAL A 151 -4.77 -0.10 5.34
C VAL A 151 -4.82 -0.22 3.83
N TYR A 152 -5.96 -0.64 3.27
CA TYR A 152 -6.15 -0.75 1.81
C TYR A 152 -5.84 0.57 1.08
N ILE A 153 -6.49 1.66 1.52
CA ILE A 153 -6.32 2.97 0.89
C ILE A 153 -4.91 3.53 1.13
N ALA A 154 -4.32 3.31 2.30
CA ALA A 154 -2.96 3.73 2.60
C ALA A 154 -1.92 3.03 1.71
N LEU A 155 -2.08 1.73 1.48
CA LEU A 155 -1.24 0.96 0.54
C LEU A 155 -1.42 1.41 -0.91
N GLU A 156 -2.62 1.80 -1.32
CA GLU A 156 -2.87 2.39 -2.64
C GLU A 156 -2.14 3.72 -2.83
N VAL A 157 -2.23 4.64 -1.86
CA VAL A 157 -1.51 5.92 -1.91
C VAL A 157 0.00 5.69 -1.91
N LEU A 158 0.51 4.79 -1.05
CA LEU A 158 1.92 4.40 -1.03
C LEU A 158 2.37 3.87 -2.40
N ARG A 159 1.59 3.00 -3.02
CA ARG A 159 1.85 2.45 -4.35
C ARG A 159 1.88 3.53 -5.42
N CYS A 160 0.95 4.48 -5.39
CA CYS A 160 0.95 5.62 -6.31
C CYS A 160 2.23 6.47 -6.17
N VAL A 161 2.57 6.85 -4.93
CA VAL A 161 3.77 7.64 -4.59
C VAL A 161 5.04 6.94 -5.06
N LYS A 162 5.13 5.62 -4.85
CA LYS A 162 6.29 4.81 -5.23
C LYS A 162 6.41 4.55 -6.72
N ALA A 163 5.28 4.35 -7.39
CA ALA A 163 5.21 4.22 -8.84
C ALA A 163 5.49 5.56 -9.54
N GLY A 164 5.19 6.67 -8.87
CA GLY A 164 5.24 8.02 -9.43
C GLY A 164 4.06 8.31 -10.36
N VAL A 165 2.95 7.58 -10.26
CA VAL A 165 1.73 7.78 -11.06
C VAL A 165 0.50 7.39 -10.24
N TRP A 166 -0.67 7.93 -10.58
CA TRP A 166 -1.94 7.53 -9.97
C TRP A 166 -2.41 6.15 -10.44
N GLU A 167 -2.98 5.37 -9.51
CA GLU A 167 -3.62 4.09 -9.79
C GLU A 167 -4.89 4.26 -10.66
N GLY A 168 -5.20 3.24 -11.46
CA GLY A 168 -6.38 3.23 -12.32
C GLY A 168 -6.29 4.10 -13.59
N SER A 169 -5.18 4.80 -13.81
CA SER A 169 -4.97 5.65 -14.99
C SER A 169 -4.09 5.02 -16.07
N ASP A 170 -4.21 5.48 -17.31
CA ASP A 170 -3.31 5.08 -18.40
C ASP A 170 -1.85 5.52 -18.19
N SER A 171 -1.61 6.40 -17.21
CA SER A 171 -0.28 6.81 -16.77
C SER A 171 0.50 5.63 -16.19
N GLN A 172 -0.13 4.49 -15.91
CA GLN A 172 0.58 3.24 -15.62
C GLN A 172 1.69 2.96 -16.67
N LEU A 173 1.48 3.29 -17.95
CA LEU A 173 2.47 3.10 -19.02
C LEU A 173 3.75 3.96 -18.85
N LEU A 174 3.67 5.10 -18.15
CA LEU A 174 4.83 5.95 -17.82
C LEU A 174 5.74 5.29 -16.75
N GLN A 175 5.19 4.30 -16.05
CA GLN A 175 5.80 3.00 -15.77
C GLN A 175 7.19 2.73 -16.35
N ILE A 176 7.18 2.62 -17.67
CA ILE A 176 8.17 1.93 -18.48
C ILE A 176 9.23 2.93 -18.92
N GLU A 177 10.47 2.65 -18.54
CA GLU A 177 11.59 3.46 -18.97
C GLU A 177 11.69 3.49 -20.51
N GLY A 178 11.65 4.70 -21.08
CA GLY A 178 11.60 4.92 -22.52
C GLY A 178 10.20 5.25 -23.07
N ILE A 179 9.14 5.16 -22.26
CA ILE A 179 7.78 5.62 -22.60
C ILE A 179 7.50 6.96 -21.91
N GLY A 180 7.56 8.06 -22.68
CA GLY A 180 7.09 9.38 -22.25
C GLY A 180 5.66 9.68 -22.71
N GLN A 181 5.15 10.86 -22.38
CA GLN A 181 3.75 11.27 -22.67
C GLN A 181 3.35 11.08 -24.14
N ALA A 182 4.19 11.46 -25.10
CA ALA A 182 3.90 11.30 -26.51
C ALA A 182 3.73 9.83 -26.94
N LYS A 183 4.57 8.93 -26.42
CA LYS A 183 4.48 7.50 -26.71
C LYS A 183 3.27 6.87 -26.01
N LYS A 184 3.00 7.27 -24.76
CA LYS A 184 1.77 6.89 -24.04
C LYS A 184 0.53 7.24 -24.87
N ALA A 185 0.42 8.47 -25.36
CA ALA A 185 -0.72 8.92 -26.15
C ALA A 185 -0.92 8.08 -27.43
N LYS A 186 0.17 7.73 -28.13
CA LYS A 186 0.10 6.83 -29.30
C LYS A 186 -0.39 5.42 -28.92
N LEU A 187 0.10 4.85 -27.81
CA LEU A 187 -0.36 3.54 -27.31
C LEU A 187 -1.83 3.56 -26.93
N VAL A 188 -2.27 4.58 -26.17
CA VAL A 188 -3.67 4.74 -25.76
C VAL A 188 -4.59 4.90 -26.97
N LYS A 189 -4.17 5.65 -28.00
CA LYS A 189 -4.90 5.78 -29.28
C LYS A 189 -5.01 4.43 -30.00
N ALA A 190 -4.03 3.55 -29.85
CA ALA A 190 -4.06 2.17 -30.34
C ALA A 190 -4.78 1.19 -29.37
N ASN A 191 -5.54 1.71 -28.40
CA ASN A 191 -6.27 0.95 -27.38
C ASN A 191 -5.39 0.11 -26.43
N ILE A 192 -4.12 0.48 -26.29
CA ILE A 192 -3.19 -0.07 -25.30
C ILE A 192 -3.10 0.91 -24.14
N LYS A 193 -3.83 0.64 -23.05
CA LYS A 193 -4.04 1.57 -21.92
C LYS A 193 -3.24 1.19 -20.68
N ASN A 194 -2.75 -0.05 -20.58
CA ASN A 194 -2.00 -0.52 -19.42
C ASN A 194 -0.85 -1.46 -19.80
N ILE A 195 0.02 -1.76 -18.83
CA ILE A 195 1.23 -2.56 -19.05
C ILE A 195 0.89 -4.01 -19.43
N LYS A 196 -0.19 -4.57 -18.87
CA LYS A 196 -0.65 -5.93 -19.19
C LYS A 196 -1.12 -6.04 -20.64
N GLN A 197 -1.81 -5.03 -21.17
CA GLN A 197 -2.16 -5.00 -22.59
C GLN A 197 -0.91 -4.88 -23.45
N LEU A 198 0.02 -3.98 -23.10
CA LEU A 198 1.26 -3.81 -23.85
C LEU A 198 2.11 -5.10 -23.89
N SER A 199 2.11 -5.90 -22.82
CA SER A 199 2.86 -7.16 -22.77
C SER A 199 2.37 -8.22 -23.75
N THR A 200 1.16 -8.06 -24.30
CA THR A 200 0.57 -9.00 -25.28
C THR A 200 0.75 -8.55 -26.73
N VAL A 201 1.41 -7.40 -26.96
CA VAL A 201 1.60 -6.83 -28.29
C VAL A 201 2.94 -7.29 -28.86
N GLU A 202 2.92 -7.78 -30.10
CA GLU A 202 4.13 -8.14 -30.84
C GLU A 202 5.11 -6.95 -31.00
N PHE A 203 6.42 -7.21 -30.92
CA PHE A 203 7.44 -6.16 -30.90
C PHE A 203 7.38 -5.23 -32.14
N TYR A 204 7.16 -5.79 -33.33
CA TYR A 204 7.07 -5.03 -34.58
C TYR A 204 5.80 -4.15 -34.62
N ASN A 205 4.72 -4.56 -33.94
CA ASN A 205 3.53 -3.73 -33.79
C ASN A 205 3.79 -2.54 -32.85
N ILE A 206 4.55 -2.74 -31.77
CA ILE A 206 4.97 -1.65 -30.89
C ILE A 206 5.79 -0.61 -31.68
N GLU A 207 6.73 -1.07 -32.51
CA GLU A 207 7.56 -0.23 -33.38
C GLU A 207 6.73 0.57 -34.38
N ARG A 208 5.79 -0.10 -35.06
CA ARG A 208 4.85 0.54 -35.99
C ARG A 208 3.98 1.60 -35.30
N ILE A 209 3.36 1.27 -34.17
CA ILE A 209 2.49 2.19 -33.41
C ILE A 209 3.28 3.41 -32.93
N LEU A 210 4.50 3.20 -32.44
CA LEU A 210 5.31 4.25 -31.84
C LEU A 210 6.16 5.01 -32.87
N SER A 211 6.21 4.55 -34.12
CA SER A 211 7.07 5.06 -35.19
C SER A 211 8.54 5.02 -34.76
N ARG A 212 9.01 3.84 -34.33
CA ARG A 212 10.38 3.59 -33.89
C ARG A 212 10.96 2.43 -34.69
N ASN A 213 12.28 2.45 -34.89
CA ASN A 213 12.99 1.39 -35.59
C ASN A 213 13.34 0.23 -34.63
N PRO A 214 13.56 -0.98 -35.16
CA PRO A 214 14.19 -2.06 -34.41
C PRO A 214 15.49 -1.61 -33.73
N PRO A 215 15.83 -2.14 -32.54
CA PRO A 215 15.12 -3.16 -31.74
C PRO A 215 14.21 -2.55 -30.66
N PHE A 216 13.57 -1.39 -30.91
CA PHE A 216 12.83 -0.66 -29.88
C PHE A 216 11.70 -1.50 -29.25
N GLY A 217 10.92 -2.20 -30.05
CA GLY A 217 9.80 -3.02 -29.57
C GLY A 217 10.28 -4.16 -28.69
N GLN A 218 11.34 -4.84 -29.09
CA GLN A 218 11.94 -5.93 -28.32
C GLN A 218 12.51 -5.44 -26.99
N THR A 219 13.14 -4.26 -26.98
CA THR A 219 13.63 -3.62 -25.75
C THR A 219 12.48 -3.31 -24.78
N ILE A 220 11.34 -2.83 -25.29
CA ILE A 220 10.15 -2.58 -24.47
C ILE A 220 9.59 -3.89 -23.91
N LEU A 221 9.44 -4.95 -24.73
CA LEU A 221 8.93 -6.23 -24.25
C LEU A 221 9.85 -6.86 -23.20
N HIS A 222 11.17 -6.75 -23.35
CA HIS A 222 12.11 -7.22 -22.33
C HIS A 222 11.93 -6.49 -20.99
N LYS A 223 11.71 -5.16 -21.04
CA LYS A 223 11.40 -4.37 -19.83
C LYS A 223 10.06 -4.78 -19.22
N VAL A 224 9.04 -4.99 -20.05
CA VAL A 224 7.68 -5.36 -19.63
C VAL A 224 7.60 -6.80 -19.10
N ALA A 225 8.47 -7.71 -19.53
CA ALA A 225 8.53 -9.08 -19.02
C ALA A 225 8.75 -9.17 -17.50
N GLY A 226 9.45 -8.18 -16.93
CA GLY A 226 9.65 -8.04 -15.49
C GLY A 226 8.46 -7.47 -14.71
N PHE A 227 7.41 -6.98 -15.38
CA PHE A 227 6.21 -6.46 -14.74
C PHE A 227 5.44 -7.59 -14.04
N PRO A 228 5.10 -7.48 -12.74
CA PRO A 228 4.43 -8.56 -12.02
C PRO A 228 3.00 -8.81 -12.54
N ARG A 229 2.75 -10.01 -13.04
CA ARG A 229 1.41 -10.51 -13.39
C ARG A 229 0.93 -11.41 -12.26
N LEU A 230 0.48 -10.79 -11.18
CA LEU A 230 0.08 -11.50 -9.97
C LEU A 230 -1.08 -12.48 -10.23
N THR A 231 -1.14 -13.55 -9.44
CA THR A 231 -2.29 -14.45 -9.35
C THR A 231 -2.70 -14.64 -7.91
N LEU A 232 -4.00 -14.75 -7.69
CA LEU A 232 -4.62 -14.96 -6.40
C LEU A 232 -5.76 -15.95 -6.58
N ASP A 233 -5.65 -17.11 -5.94
CA ASP A 233 -6.78 -17.97 -5.65
C ASP A 233 -7.15 -17.86 -4.16
N PHE A 234 -8.44 -17.77 -3.86
CA PHE A 234 -8.91 -17.57 -2.50
C PHE A 234 -10.25 -18.27 -2.30
N GLU A 235 -10.29 -19.20 -1.37
CA GLU A 235 -11.42 -20.10 -1.13
C GLU A 235 -11.72 -20.19 0.36
N ILE A 236 -13.01 -20.19 0.71
CA ILE A 236 -13.48 -20.50 2.07
C ILE A 236 -13.61 -22.02 2.17
N ILE A 237 -12.85 -22.63 3.07
CA ILE A 237 -12.89 -24.09 3.29
C ILE A 237 -14.05 -24.46 4.21
N GLY A 238 -14.25 -23.69 5.28
CA GLY A 238 -15.34 -23.93 6.23
C GLY A 238 -15.06 -23.41 7.64
N PRO A 239 -16.03 -23.58 8.56
CA PRO A 239 -15.86 -23.17 9.94
C PRO A 239 -14.91 -24.10 10.70
N TYR A 240 -14.12 -23.52 11.60
CA TYR A 240 -13.30 -24.21 12.58
C TYR A 240 -13.71 -23.76 13.98
N ILE A 241 -14.10 -24.73 14.80
CA ILE A 241 -14.39 -24.57 16.21
C ILE A 241 -13.21 -25.20 16.95
N PRO A 242 -12.38 -24.42 17.67
CA PRO A 242 -11.29 -25.01 18.43
C PRO A 242 -11.85 -25.94 19.52
N ASP A 243 -11.45 -27.21 19.52
CA ASP A 243 -11.88 -28.17 20.54
C ASP A 243 -11.43 -27.70 21.94
N ALA A 244 -12.38 -27.56 22.87
CA ALA A 244 -12.11 -27.20 24.26
C ALA A 244 -11.34 -28.29 25.05
N THR A 245 -11.06 -29.45 24.44
CA THR A 245 -10.49 -30.65 25.07
C THR A 245 -8.98 -30.82 24.86
N ALA A 246 -8.32 -29.97 24.07
CA ALA A 246 -6.88 -30.10 23.79
C ALA A 246 -5.96 -29.65 24.94
N ASN A 247 -6.48 -29.02 26.00
CA ASN A 247 -5.70 -28.57 27.17
C ASN A 247 -5.81 -29.48 28.41
N SER A 248 -6.46 -30.64 28.33
CA SER A 248 -6.60 -31.56 29.48
C SER A 248 -5.71 -32.80 29.34
N LYS A 249 -4.38 -32.63 29.24
CA LYS A 249 -3.42 -33.72 29.50
C LYS A 249 -2.17 -33.20 30.22
N SER A 250 -2.31 -33.02 31.53
CA SER A 250 -1.39 -33.46 32.59
C SER A 250 -1.60 -32.63 33.85
N ILE A 251 -2.44 -33.12 34.76
CA ILE A 251 -2.35 -32.75 36.17
C ILE A 251 -2.29 -34.05 36.96
N VAL A 252 -1.11 -34.28 37.52
CA VAL A 252 -0.82 -35.26 38.56
C VAL A 252 -1.72 -34.94 39.76
N PRO A 253 -2.36 -35.91 40.44
CA PRO A 253 -3.30 -35.58 41.50
C PRO A 253 -2.53 -35.01 42.70
N HIS A 254 -2.76 -33.72 42.99
CA HIS A 254 -2.40 -33.13 44.27
C HIS A 254 -3.70 -32.70 44.95
N GLU A 255 -3.94 -33.28 46.12
CA GLU A 255 -5.06 -32.96 47.00
C GLU A 255 -4.99 -31.50 47.43
N ASP A 256 -5.93 -30.69 46.95
CA ASP A 256 -6.48 -29.56 47.70
C ASP A 256 -7.76 -29.06 47.01
N ASN A 257 -8.90 -29.31 47.66
CA ASN A 257 -10.22 -28.92 47.23
C ASN A 257 -10.39 -27.39 47.25
N ARG A 258 -10.12 -26.74 46.11
CA ARG A 258 -10.68 -25.42 45.80
C ARG A 258 -11.29 -25.43 44.39
N PRO A 259 -12.55 -25.03 44.21
CA PRO A 259 -13.13 -24.90 42.88
C PRO A 259 -12.49 -23.68 42.20
N VAL A 260 -11.56 -23.94 41.28
CA VAL A 260 -11.08 -22.93 40.32
C VAL A 260 -12.13 -22.86 39.22
N THR A 261 -12.99 -21.84 39.25
CA THR A 261 -13.85 -21.50 38.11
C THR A 261 -12.97 -20.97 36.98
N ASP A 262 -12.55 -21.89 36.12
CA ASP A 262 -11.80 -21.61 34.90
C ASP A 262 -12.74 -20.92 33.91
N THR A 263 -12.74 -19.58 33.90
CA THR A 263 -13.47 -18.77 32.93
C THR A 263 -12.64 -18.64 31.65
N THR A 264 -12.38 -19.77 31.00
CA THR A 264 -11.90 -19.78 29.63
C THR A 264 -13.03 -19.29 28.72
N LYS A 265 -12.96 -18.02 28.30
CA LYS A 265 -13.84 -17.50 27.24
C LYS A 265 -13.70 -18.43 26.03
N PRO A 266 -14.79 -18.98 25.48
CA PRO A 266 -14.70 -19.79 24.27
C PRO A 266 -14.03 -18.97 23.18
N SER A 267 -13.01 -19.55 22.55
CA SER A 267 -12.35 -18.98 21.37
C SER A 267 -13.42 -18.75 20.30
N GLN A 268 -13.47 -17.54 19.75
CA GLN A 268 -14.46 -17.23 18.72
C GLN A 268 -14.28 -18.18 17.53
N PRO A 269 -15.36 -18.71 16.94
CA PRO A 269 -15.27 -19.59 15.78
C PRO A 269 -14.57 -18.85 14.64
N LEU A 270 -13.61 -19.52 14.01
CA LEU A 270 -12.88 -18.99 12.85
C LEU A 270 -13.41 -19.64 11.58
N TRP A 271 -13.34 -18.92 10.47
CA TRP A 271 -13.49 -19.50 9.14
C TRP A 271 -12.12 -19.79 8.58
N ILE A 272 -11.90 -21.02 8.14
CA ILE A 272 -10.66 -21.40 7.48
C ILE A 272 -10.80 -21.03 6.00
N ALA A 273 -9.81 -20.31 5.50
CA ALA A 273 -9.66 -20.00 4.10
C ALA A 273 -8.31 -20.47 3.59
N ARG A 274 -8.26 -20.80 2.30
CA ARG A 274 -7.04 -21.10 1.57
C ARG A 274 -6.76 -19.97 0.60
N ALA A 275 -5.56 -19.40 0.67
CA ALA A 275 -5.06 -18.44 -0.29
C ALA A 275 -3.85 -19.01 -1.03
N VAL A 276 -3.90 -19.04 -2.36
CA VAL A 276 -2.76 -19.41 -3.22
C VAL A 276 -2.28 -18.17 -3.96
N LEU A 277 -1.09 -17.70 -3.61
CA LEU A 277 -0.48 -16.48 -4.14
C LEU A 277 0.61 -16.84 -5.15
N GLY A 278 0.64 -16.18 -6.30
CA GLY A 278 1.68 -16.41 -7.30
C GLY A 278 1.79 -15.32 -8.34
N PHE A 279 2.42 -15.66 -9.46
CA PHE A 279 2.50 -14.83 -10.66
C PHE A 279 2.58 -15.70 -11.93
N ASP A 280 2.11 -15.16 -13.05
CA ASP A 280 2.16 -15.80 -14.38
C ASP A 280 3.36 -15.30 -15.21
N ASN A 281 4.42 -14.84 -14.53
CA ASN A 281 5.68 -14.46 -15.16
C ASN A 281 6.51 -15.71 -15.47
N GLU A 282 7.20 -15.72 -16.62
CA GLU A 282 8.15 -16.79 -16.97
C GLU A 282 9.35 -16.83 -16.01
N LYS A 283 9.71 -15.68 -15.44
CA LYS A 283 10.81 -15.51 -14.48
C LYS A 283 10.29 -14.73 -13.28
N LEU A 284 11.02 -14.79 -12.17
CA LEU A 284 10.73 -13.98 -10.99
C LEU A 284 10.52 -12.50 -11.39
N PRO A 285 9.39 -11.88 -11.02
CA PRO A 285 9.14 -10.49 -11.35
C PRO A 285 10.25 -9.57 -10.83
N HIS A 286 10.72 -8.70 -11.70
CA HIS A 286 11.78 -7.75 -11.42
C HIS A 286 11.50 -6.45 -12.15
N TRP A 287 11.16 -5.41 -11.40
CA TRP A 287 10.68 -4.14 -11.94
C TRP A 287 11.51 -2.99 -11.43
N ARG A 288 11.97 -2.11 -12.34
CA ARG A 288 12.82 -0.95 -12.01
C ARG A 288 14.02 -1.30 -11.10
N GLY A 289 14.67 -2.43 -11.39
CA GLY A 289 15.86 -2.89 -10.68
C GLY A 289 15.59 -3.56 -9.32
N ARG A 290 14.34 -3.90 -9.00
CA ARG A 290 13.97 -4.48 -7.70
C ARG A 290 13.01 -5.65 -7.82
N THR A 291 13.14 -6.60 -6.90
CA THR A 291 12.10 -7.61 -6.67
C THR A 291 10.99 -6.98 -5.81
N PRO A 292 9.73 -7.00 -6.26
CA PRO A 292 8.67 -6.28 -5.58
C PRO A 292 8.29 -6.91 -4.24
N TRP A 293 7.81 -6.07 -3.33
CA TRP A 293 7.06 -6.47 -2.15
C TRP A 293 5.58 -6.56 -2.45
N LEU A 294 4.93 -7.55 -1.85
CA LEU A 294 3.54 -7.93 -2.07
C LEU A 294 2.79 -7.84 -0.76
N THR A 295 1.50 -7.48 -0.85
CA THR A 295 0.57 -7.46 0.28
C THR A 295 -0.70 -8.22 -0.08
N LEU A 296 -1.14 -9.11 0.81
CA LEU A 296 -2.47 -9.71 0.78
C LEU A 296 -3.25 -9.12 1.97
N LEU A 297 -4.39 -8.53 1.69
CA LEU A 297 -5.27 -7.92 2.68
C LEU A 297 -6.66 -8.53 2.55
N VAL A 298 -7.23 -8.94 3.67
CA VAL A 298 -8.63 -9.36 3.79
C VAL A 298 -9.31 -8.38 4.73
N GLN A 299 -10.36 -7.71 4.25
CA GLN A 299 -11.17 -6.80 5.05
C GLN A 299 -12.64 -7.21 5.02
N GLY A 300 -13.34 -6.95 6.12
CA GLY A 300 -14.78 -7.14 6.23
C GLY A 300 -15.55 -6.09 5.44
N ASP A 301 -16.85 -6.31 5.24
CA ASP A 301 -17.76 -5.33 4.61
C ASP A 301 -17.90 -4.05 5.45
N ASP A 302 -17.78 -4.19 6.76
CA ASP A 302 -17.71 -3.10 7.72
C ASP A 302 -16.35 -2.39 7.74
N GLY A 303 -15.39 -2.79 6.89
CA GLY A 303 -14.08 -2.16 6.75
C GLY A 303 -13.06 -2.53 7.82
N ARG A 304 -13.35 -3.48 8.72
CA ARG A 304 -12.38 -4.01 9.67
C ARG A 304 -11.29 -4.82 8.98
N LEU A 305 -10.10 -4.85 9.56
CA LEU A 305 -9.02 -5.71 9.15
C LEU A 305 -9.32 -7.14 9.63
N VAL A 306 -9.47 -8.08 8.70
CA VAL A 306 -9.69 -9.50 9.03
C VAL A 306 -8.37 -10.24 9.02
N TRP A 307 -7.54 -9.98 8.02
CA TRP A 307 -6.23 -10.62 7.91
C TRP A 307 -5.29 -9.82 7.01
N PHE A 308 -3.98 -9.94 7.27
CA PHE A 308 -2.95 -9.27 6.50
C PHE A 308 -1.69 -10.15 6.36
N TRP A 309 -1.08 -10.10 5.17
CA TRP A 309 0.25 -10.65 4.93
C TRP A 309 1.06 -9.74 4.03
N ARG A 310 2.37 -9.76 4.28
CA ARG A 310 3.36 -8.97 3.55
C ARG A 310 4.59 -9.82 3.28
N GLY A 311 5.10 -9.76 2.05
CA GLY A 311 6.31 -10.51 1.71
C GLY A 311 6.91 -10.13 0.36
N SER A 312 8.19 -10.42 0.19
CA SER A 312 8.86 -10.32 -1.10
C SER A 312 8.27 -11.32 -2.11
N ALA A 313 8.23 -10.96 -3.39
CA ALA A 313 7.84 -11.87 -4.46
C ALA A 313 8.68 -13.17 -4.53
N LYS A 314 9.89 -13.18 -3.94
CA LYS A 314 10.68 -14.41 -3.78
C LYS A 314 9.95 -15.48 -2.95
N LYS A 315 9.05 -15.07 -2.04
CA LYS A 315 8.31 -15.99 -1.17
C LYS A 315 7.10 -16.64 -1.86
N VAL A 316 6.80 -16.30 -3.11
CA VAL A 316 5.61 -16.79 -3.84
C VAL A 316 5.94 -17.42 -5.19
N VAL A 317 7.22 -17.76 -5.44
CA VAL A 317 7.69 -18.35 -6.70
C VAL A 317 6.96 -19.65 -7.03
N ASP A 318 6.85 -20.55 -6.05
CA ASP A 318 6.25 -21.88 -6.24
C ASP A 318 4.75 -21.90 -5.89
N LYS A 319 4.04 -20.79 -6.12
CA LYS A 319 2.64 -20.58 -5.70
C LYS A 319 2.48 -20.81 -4.19
N LYS A 320 2.73 -19.77 -3.40
CA LYS A 320 2.63 -19.83 -1.94
C LYS A 320 1.19 -20.11 -1.52
N GLU A 321 1.00 -21.26 -0.89
CA GLU A 321 -0.23 -21.60 -0.20
C GLU A 321 -0.19 -21.10 1.24
N ILE A 322 -1.30 -20.51 1.69
CA ILE A 322 -1.50 -20.01 3.05
C ILE A 322 -2.87 -20.48 3.53
N ILE A 323 -2.90 -21.18 4.66
CA ILE A 323 -4.13 -21.47 5.39
C ILE A 323 -4.36 -20.37 6.42
N ILE A 324 -5.54 -19.77 6.39
CA ILE A 324 -5.86 -18.55 7.11
C ILE A 324 -7.07 -18.79 8.01
N GLY A 325 -6.95 -18.48 9.30
CA GLY A 325 -8.09 -18.35 10.20
C GLY A 325 -8.66 -16.93 10.14
N LEU A 326 -9.91 -16.81 9.72
CA LEU A 326 -10.61 -15.54 9.56
C LEU A 326 -11.65 -15.39 10.67
N GLY A 327 -11.54 -14.32 11.45
CA GLY A 327 -12.61 -13.92 12.36
C GLY A 327 -13.78 -13.31 11.58
N ALA A 328 -14.51 -14.10 10.80
CA ALA A 328 -15.62 -13.65 9.95
C ALA A 328 -16.96 -14.24 10.41
N LYS A 329 -18.05 -13.54 10.08
CA LYS A 329 -19.42 -14.01 10.33
C LYS A 329 -19.88 -14.85 9.14
N ARG A 330 -20.81 -15.78 9.41
CA ARG A 330 -21.51 -16.50 8.36
C ARG A 330 -22.21 -15.50 7.43
N ASP A 331 -22.13 -15.76 6.13
CA ASP A 331 -22.69 -14.96 5.03
C ASP A 331 -22.10 -13.55 4.88
N GLU A 332 -21.07 -13.19 5.67
CA GLU A 332 -20.34 -11.93 5.55
C GLU A 332 -19.65 -11.83 4.19
N LYS A 333 -19.62 -10.61 3.65
CA LYS A 333 -18.86 -10.31 2.44
C LYS A 333 -17.47 -9.82 2.82
N LEU A 334 -16.44 -10.53 2.38
CA LEU A 334 -15.05 -10.15 2.53
C LEU A 334 -14.53 -9.54 1.23
N GLN A 335 -13.70 -8.51 1.34
CA GLN A 335 -12.92 -7.99 0.22
C GLN A 335 -11.48 -8.44 0.39
N VAL A 336 -10.98 -9.20 -0.58
CA VAL A 336 -9.61 -9.70 -0.63
C VAL A 336 -8.86 -8.90 -1.69
N SER A 337 -7.73 -8.32 -1.33
CA SER A 337 -6.87 -7.60 -2.27
C SER A 337 -5.43 -8.09 -2.22
N PHE A 338 -4.83 -8.30 -3.39
CA PHE A 338 -3.44 -8.72 -3.56
C PHE A 338 -2.74 -7.79 -4.55
N ALA A 339 -1.62 -7.18 -4.15
CA ALA A 339 -0.93 -6.20 -4.98
C ALA A 339 0.55 -6.08 -4.64
N CYS A 340 1.33 -5.51 -5.56
CA CYS A 340 2.64 -4.96 -5.21
C CYS A 340 2.48 -3.70 -4.35
N GLU A 341 3.45 -3.39 -3.50
CA GLU A 341 3.45 -2.12 -2.75
C GLU A 341 3.93 -0.94 -3.57
N GLU A 342 4.72 -1.17 -4.61
CA GLU A 342 5.50 -0.12 -5.28
C GLU A 342 5.15 0.05 -6.77
N ILE A 343 4.21 -0.75 -7.29
CA ILE A 343 3.95 -0.86 -8.74
C ILE A 343 2.46 -0.76 -9.01
N VAL A 344 2.04 0.35 -9.62
CA VAL A 344 0.65 0.60 -10.00
C VAL A 344 0.20 -0.37 -11.09
N GLY A 345 -1.07 -0.79 -11.01
CA GLY A 345 -1.73 -1.67 -11.97
C GLY A 345 -1.42 -3.15 -11.76
N THR A 346 -1.00 -3.51 -10.55
CA THR A 346 -0.81 -4.90 -10.09
C THR A 346 -1.92 -5.35 -9.14
N LEU A 347 -2.82 -4.45 -8.74
CA LEU A 347 -3.89 -4.74 -7.80
C LEU A 347 -4.90 -5.74 -8.36
N ILE A 348 -5.06 -6.85 -7.65
CA ILE A 348 -6.17 -7.80 -7.79
C ILE A 348 -7.12 -7.57 -6.63
N LYS A 349 -8.42 -7.52 -6.92
CA LYS A 349 -9.48 -7.46 -5.92
C LYS A 349 -10.50 -8.57 -6.19
N LYS A 350 -10.90 -9.28 -5.15
CA LYS A 350 -11.96 -10.29 -5.15
C LYS A 350 -12.93 -9.98 -4.01
N ASP A 351 -14.22 -10.14 -4.28
CA ASP A 351 -15.25 -10.14 -3.26
C ASP A 351 -15.63 -11.60 -3.00
N ILE A 352 -15.49 -12.05 -1.75
CA ILE A 352 -15.73 -13.44 -1.34
C ILE A 352 -16.85 -13.45 -0.31
N ARG A 353 -17.79 -14.38 -0.43
CA ARG A 353 -18.83 -14.59 0.58
C ARG A 353 -18.42 -15.73 1.50
N VAL A 354 -18.61 -15.55 2.79
CA VAL A 354 -18.30 -16.57 3.80
C VAL A 354 -19.47 -17.56 3.88
N SER A 355 -19.46 -18.52 2.97
CA SER A 355 -20.41 -19.64 2.90
C SER A 355 -19.65 -20.89 2.47
N VAL A 356 -20.08 -22.06 2.97
CA VAL A 356 -19.61 -23.37 2.47
C VAL A 356 -20.42 -23.74 1.23
#